data_AF-A0A7Z7YRQ1-F1
#
_entry.id   AF-A0A7Z7YRQ1-F1
#
_cell.length_a   1.000
_cell.length_b   1.000
_cell.length_c   1.000
_cell.angle_alpha   90.00
_cell.angle_beta   90.00
_cell.angle_gamma   90.00
#
_symmetry.space_group_name_H-M   'P 1'
#
loop_
_entity.id
_entity.type
_entity.pdbx_description
1 polymer ?
#
loop_
_entity_poly.entity_id
_entity_poly.type
_entity_poly.pdbx_seq_one_letter_code
_entity_poly.pdbx_strand_id
1 'polypeptide(L)'
;LVDSMHERKNKMTELADAFIMAPGGAGSLEEFFEMYSWAQIGIHQKPIGVYNINGFFEPLQSLINHMIAEGFIDEKYRELAPLFDTKESLLEGLLNYQPLGVRKYD
;
A
#
# COMPACT_ATOMS: atom_id res chain seq x y z
N LEU A 1 -22.00 9.48 -11.60
CA LEU A 1 -22.21 8.37 -10.65
C LEU A 1 -21.62 7.14 -11.31
N VAL A 2 -20.88 6.31 -10.57
CA VAL A 2 -20.31 5.05 -11.10
C VAL A 2 -21.25 3.91 -10.75
N ASP A 3 -21.35 2.91 -11.60
CA ASP A 3 -22.39 1.89 -11.56
C ASP A 3 -22.02 0.71 -10.64
N SER A 4 -20.79 0.67 -10.10
CA SER A 4 -20.35 -0.35 -9.14
C SER A 4 -19.23 0.13 -8.21
N MET A 5 -18.99 -0.62 -7.12
CA MET A 5 -17.83 -0.42 -6.22
C MET A 5 -16.50 -0.57 -6.97
N HIS A 6 -16.42 -1.49 -7.94
CA HIS A 6 -15.23 -1.70 -8.76
C HIS A 6 -14.92 -0.46 -9.63
N GLU A 7 -15.93 0.10 -10.31
CA GLU A 7 -15.75 1.31 -11.10
C GLU A 7 -15.34 2.51 -10.24
N ARG A 8 -15.89 2.59 -9.02
CA ARG A 8 -15.51 3.63 -8.06
C ARG A 8 -14.03 3.54 -7.70
N LYS A 9 -13.54 2.34 -7.36
CA LYS A 9 -12.15 2.09 -6.98
C LYS A 9 -11.19 2.34 -8.14
N ASN A 10 -11.54 1.89 -9.35
CA ASN A 10 -10.74 2.15 -10.55
C ASN A 10 -10.62 3.65 -10.85
N LYS A 11 -11.74 4.40 -10.78
CA LYS A 11 -11.70 5.85 -11.04
C LYS A 11 -10.91 6.62 -9.98
N MET A 12 -11.02 6.22 -8.71
CA MET A 12 -10.20 6.79 -7.63
C MET A 12 -8.71 6.48 -7.86
N THR A 13 -8.40 5.26 -8.28
CA THR A 13 -7.03 4.82 -8.60
C THR A 13 -6.47 5.59 -9.79
N GLU A 14 -7.25 5.83 -10.84
CA GLU A 14 -6.82 6.58 -12.03
C GLU A 14 -6.44 8.02 -11.68
N LEU A 15 -7.26 8.69 -10.86
CA LEU A 15 -7.10 10.09 -10.50
C LEU A 15 -6.07 10.35 -9.39
N ALA A 16 -5.74 9.35 -8.58
CA ALA A 16 -4.81 9.51 -7.46
C ALA A 16 -3.36 9.49 -7.92
N ASP A 17 -2.48 10.28 -7.30
CA ASP A 17 -1.02 10.16 -7.49
C ASP A 17 -0.38 9.29 -6.39
N ALA A 18 -1.07 9.11 -5.28
CA ALA A 18 -0.63 8.35 -4.11
C ALA A 18 -1.82 7.78 -3.34
N PHE A 19 -1.60 6.72 -2.57
CA PHE A 19 -2.56 6.15 -1.64
C PHE A 19 -2.08 6.33 -0.21
N ILE A 20 -2.99 6.74 0.68
CA ILE A 20 -2.70 6.88 2.11
C ILE A 20 -3.68 6.03 2.90
N MET A 21 -3.16 5.14 3.74
CA MET A 21 -3.94 4.39 4.71
C MET A 21 -3.82 5.05 6.08
N ALA A 22 -4.93 5.48 6.66
CA ALA A 22 -5.02 5.94 8.05
C ALA A 22 -5.68 4.85 8.93
N PRO A 23 -5.56 4.92 10.27
CA PRO A 23 -6.20 3.95 11.16
C PRO A 23 -7.69 3.80 10.88
N GLY A 24 -8.12 2.55 10.73
CA GLY A 24 -9.45 2.20 10.29
C GLY A 24 -9.78 0.74 10.58
N GLY A 25 -10.97 0.31 10.17
CA GLY A 25 -11.45 -1.06 10.39
C GLY A 25 -11.12 -2.00 9.22
N ALA A 26 -11.84 -3.13 9.15
CA ALA A 26 -11.65 -4.15 8.12
C ALA A 26 -11.80 -3.60 6.68
N GLY A 27 -12.68 -2.62 6.45
CA GLY A 27 -12.82 -1.98 5.14
C GLY A 27 -11.53 -1.30 4.67
N SER A 28 -10.83 -0.60 5.56
CA SER A 28 -9.55 0.04 5.23
C SER A 28 -8.45 -0.97 4.94
N LEU A 29 -8.46 -2.13 5.62
CA LEU A 29 -7.54 -3.22 5.32
C LEU A 29 -7.83 -3.87 3.97
N GLU A 30 -9.12 -4.03 3.61
CA GLU A 30 -9.52 -4.54 2.29
C GLU A 30 -9.01 -3.63 1.16
N GLU A 31 -9.21 -2.31 1.28
CA GLU A 31 -8.73 -1.33 0.31
C GLU A 31 -7.19 -1.31 0.25
N PHE A 32 -6.52 -1.41 1.39
CA PHE A 32 -5.06 -1.49 1.46
C PHE A 32 -4.51 -2.71 0.71
N PHE A 33 -5.02 -3.91 0.99
CA PHE A 33 -4.53 -5.14 0.37
C PHE A 33 -4.84 -5.19 -1.14
N GLU A 34 -5.90 -4.54 -1.59
CA GLU A 34 -6.19 -4.39 -3.02
C GLU A 34 -5.10 -3.56 -3.72
N MET A 35 -4.80 -2.35 -3.21
CA MET A 35 -3.73 -1.51 -3.77
C MET A 35 -2.36 -2.18 -3.65
N TYR A 36 -2.06 -2.80 -2.52
CA TYR A 36 -0.82 -3.52 -2.30
C TYR A 36 -0.63 -4.64 -3.34
N SER A 37 -1.68 -5.43 -3.58
CA SER A 37 -1.65 -6.51 -4.57
C SER A 37 -1.50 -5.99 -6.00
N TRP A 38 -2.21 -4.91 -6.36
CA TRP A 38 -2.13 -4.28 -7.67
C TRP A 38 -0.75 -3.71 -7.99
N ALA A 39 -0.08 -3.13 -6.99
CA ALA A 39 1.29 -2.68 -7.12
C ALA A 39 2.26 -3.84 -7.38
N GLN A 40 2.06 -5.00 -6.72
CA GLN A 40 2.91 -6.18 -6.97
C GLN A 40 2.81 -6.68 -8.42
N ILE A 41 1.59 -6.73 -8.97
CA ILE A 41 1.35 -7.20 -10.35
C ILE A 41 1.51 -6.09 -11.41
N GLY A 42 1.88 -4.87 -11.01
CA GLY A 42 2.20 -3.78 -11.92
C GLY A 42 1.00 -3.06 -12.53
N ILE A 43 -0.21 -3.22 -11.97
CA ILE A 43 -1.39 -2.45 -12.39
C ILE A 43 -1.19 -0.96 -12.11
N HIS A 44 -0.49 -0.62 -11.02
CA HIS A 44 0.01 0.74 -10.79
C HIS A 44 1.42 0.70 -10.19
N GLN A 45 2.08 1.85 -10.23
CA GLN A 45 3.37 2.09 -9.58
C GLN A 45 3.35 3.31 -8.64
N LYS A 46 2.15 3.72 -8.25
CA LYS A 46 1.90 4.84 -7.33
C LYS A 46 2.31 4.47 -5.89
N PRO A 47 2.89 5.41 -5.12
CA PRO A 47 3.26 5.17 -3.73
C PRO A 47 2.06 4.85 -2.84
N ILE A 48 2.30 4.00 -1.83
CA ILE A 48 1.37 3.70 -0.75
C ILE A 48 2.04 4.13 0.56
N GLY A 49 1.38 4.99 1.33
CA GLY A 49 1.85 5.42 2.64
C GLY A 49 0.91 4.99 3.75
N VAL A 50 1.44 4.36 4.80
CA VAL A 50 0.65 3.92 5.96
C VAL A 50 0.90 4.88 7.12
N TYR A 51 -0.11 5.66 7.50
CA TYR A 51 0.00 6.64 8.57
C TYR A 51 -0.19 5.96 9.94
N ASN A 52 0.92 5.73 10.62
CA ASN A 52 1.05 4.90 11.82
C ASN A 52 0.87 5.72 13.12
N ILE A 53 -0.37 6.10 13.41
CA ILE A 53 -0.68 6.86 14.63
C ILE A 53 -0.53 5.94 15.85
N ASN A 54 0.35 6.29 16.79
CA ASN A 54 0.58 5.57 18.05
C ASN A 54 0.88 4.07 17.87
N GLY A 55 1.58 3.68 16.80
CA GLY A 55 1.95 2.27 16.57
C GLY A 55 0.81 1.37 16.09
N PHE A 56 -0.33 1.94 15.66
CA PHE A 56 -1.53 1.17 15.27
C PHE A 56 -1.25 0.10 14.20
N PHE A 57 -0.33 0.33 13.27
CA PHE A 57 -0.03 -0.57 12.15
C PHE A 57 1.22 -1.44 12.35
N GLU A 58 1.89 -1.40 13.52
CA GLU A 58 3.00 -2.31 13.83
C GLU A 58 2.63 -3.80 13.70
N PRO A 59 1.42 -4.25 14.13
CA PRO A 59 1.01 -5.64 13.93
C PRO A 59 0.86 -6.01 12.44
N LEU A 60 0.37 -5.08 11.62
CA LEU A 60 0.22 -5.28 10.18
C LEU A 60 1.60 -5.42 9.51
N GLN A 61 2.54 -4.52 9.84
CA GLN A 61 3.91 -4.60 9.34
C GLN A 61 4.59 -5.90 9.77
N SER A 62 4.34 -6.36 10.99
CA SER A 62 4.85 -7.65 11.48
C SER A 62 4.30 -8.83 10.69
N LEU A 63 3.01 -8.82 10.32
CA LEU A 63 2.41 -9.83 9.46
C LEU A 63 3.05 -9.84 8.07
N ILE A 64 3.22 -8.67 7.43
CA ILE A 64 3.86 -8.57 6.12
C ILE A 64 5.30 -9.10 6.19
N ASN A 65 6.06 -8.71 7.21
CA ASN A 65 7.43 -9.20 7.41
C ASN A 65 7.48 -10.74 7.58
N HIS A 66 6.51 -11.32 8.29
CA HIS A 66 6.40 -12.77 8.42
C HIS A 66 6.10 -13.43 7.07
N MET A 67 5.15 -12.90 6.28
CA MET A 67 4.84 -13.42 4.95
C MET A 67 6.04 -13.33 3.99
N ILE A 68 6.89 -12.31 4.14
CA ILE A 68 8.15 -12.21 3.40
C ILE A 68 9.12 -13.31 3.85
N ALA A 69 9.29 -13.49 5.18
CA ALA A 69 10.21 -14.49 5.72
C ALA A 69 9.83 -15.93 5.32
N GLU A 70 8.54 -16.22 5.23
CA GLU A 70 8.01 -17.52 4.77
C GLU A 70 7.97 -17.66 3.24
N GLY A 71 8.39 -16.63 2.48
CA GLY A 71 8.46 -16.67 1.02
C GLY A 71 7.13 -16.50 0.29
N PHE A 72 6.06 -16.08 0.97
CA PHE A 72 4.77 -15.76 0.34
C PHE A 72 4.79 -14.39 -0.37
N ILE A 73 5.63 -13.46 0.09
CA ILE A 73 5.85 -12.15 -0.52
C ILE A 73 7.34 -12.02 -0.85
N ASP A 74 7.65 -11.53 -2.06
CA ASP A 74 9.04 -11.24 -2.47
C ASP A 74 9.60 -10.07 -1.63
N GLU A 75 10.82 -10.22 -1.13
CA GLU A 75 11.49 -9.25 -0.25
C GLU A 75 11.54 -7.84 -0.86
N LYS A 76 11.58 -7.71 -2.19
CA LYS A 76 11.56 -6.39 -2.84
C LYS A 76 10.31 -5.57 -2.52
N TYR A 77 9.22 -6.18 -2.05
CA TYR A 77 7.98 -5.50 -1.67
C TYR A 77 7.92 -5.11 -0.18
N ARG A 78 9.00 -5.30 0.57
CA ARG A 78 9.08 -4.88 1.98
C ARG A 78 8.79 -3.39 2.12
N GLU A 79 9.36 -2.57 1.24
CA GLU A 79 9.24 -1.12 1.23
C GLU A 79 8.05 -0.61 0.40
N LEU A 80 7.10 -1.50 0.05
CA LEU A 80 5.94 -1.12 -0.76
C LEU A 80 4.89 -0.34 0.05
N ALA A 81 4.87 -0.53 1.37
CA ALA A 81 3.92 0.11 2.29
C ALA A 81 4.60 0.54 3.60
N PRO A 82 5.56 1.49 3.56
CA PRO A 82 6.25 1.95 4.74
C PRO A 82 5.32 2.63 5.73
N LEU A 83 5.64 2.47 7.02
CA LEU A 83 4.95 3.14 8.12
C LEU A 83 5.52 4.55 8.32
N PHE A 84 4.64 5.52 8.52
CA PHE A 84 5.00 6.91 8.80
C PHE A 84 4.28 7.40 10.06
N ASP A 85 5.05 7.83 11.06
CA ASP A 85 4.49 8.29 12.34
C ASP A 85 4.10 9.77 12.34
N THR A 86 4.57 10.54 11.36
CA THR A 86 4.29 11.98 11.23
C THR A 86 3.75 12.31 9.83
N LYS A 87 3.00 13.41 9.73
CA LYS A 87 2.46 13.88 8.44
C LYS A 87 3.59 14.32 7.52
N GLU A 88 4.63 14.92 8.09
CA GLU A 88 5.79 15.44 7.40
C GLU A 88 6.56 14.29 6.75
N SER A 89 6.89 13.24 7.53
CA SER A 89 7.56 12.04 7.00
C SER A 89 6.72 11.31 5.95
N LEU A 90 5.39 11.28 6.14
CA LEU A 90 4.47 10.68 5.17
C LEU A 90 4.53 11.43 3.83
N LEU A 91 4.35 12.75 3.84
CA LEU A 91 4.37 13.56 2.62
C LEU A 91 5.73 13.50 1.93
N GLU A 92 6.82 13.58 2.68
CA GLU A 92 8.18 13.47 2.15
C GLU A 92 8.42 12.08 1.52
N GLY A 93 8.00 11.01 2.18
CA GLY A 93 8.10 9.65 1.67
C GLY A 93 7.34 9.44 0.37
N LEU A 94 6.12 9.99 0.28
CA LEU A 94 5.31 9.91 -0.94
C LEU A 94 5.94 10.69 -2.11
N LEU A 95 6.50 11.87 -1.85
CA LEU A 95 7.12 12.71 -2.88
C LEU A 95 8.43 12.12 -3.43
N ASN A 96 9.18 11.40 -2.59
CA ASN A 96 10.47 10.84 -2.95
C ASN A 96 10.41 9.35 -3.37
N TYR A 97 9.22 8.76 -3.38
CA TYR A 97 9.04 7.34 -3.67
C TYR A 97 9.57 6.97 -5.06
N GLN A 98 10.24 5.81 -5.12
CA GLN A 98 10.69 5.19 -6.37
C GLN A 98 9.99 3.84 -6.53
N PRO A 99 9.37 3.56 -7.70
CA PRO A 99 8.73 2.28 -7.94
C PRO A 99 9.67 1.08 -7.81
N LEU A 100 9.21 0.05 -7.08
CA LEU A 100 9.97 -1.18 -6.82
C LEU A 100 9.97 -2.18 -7.99
N GLY A 101 9.29 -1.84 -9.10
CA GLY A 101 9.14 -2.72 -10.26
C GLY A 101 8.09 -3.84 -10.06
N VAL A 102 7.85 -4.62 -11.13
CA VAL A 102 6.73 -5.59 -11.19
C VAL A 102 7.17 -7.00 -10.78
N ARG A 103 6.24 -7.83 -10.30
CA ARG A 103 6.48 -9.25 -9.99
C ARG A 103 6.87 -9.96 -11.28
N LYS A 104 7.98 -10.70 -11.23
CA LYS A 104 8.37 -11.62 -12.29
C LYS A 104 7.98 -13.02 -11.83
N TYR A 105 7.32 -13.77 -12.71
CA TYR A 105 7.09 -15.19 -12.51
C TYR A 105 8.25 -15.88 -13.23
N ASP A 106 9.22 -16.36 -12.46
CA ASP A 106 10.23 -17.31 -12.96
C ASP A 106 9.68 -18.74 -12.85
#